data_AF-A0A239RHT6-F1
#
_entry.id   AF-A0A239RHT6-F1
#
_cell.length_a   1.000
_cell.length_b   1.000
_cell.length_c   1.000
_cell.angle_alpha   90.00
_cell.angle_beta   90.00
_cell.angle_gamma   90.00
#
_symmetry.space_group_name_H-M   'P 1'
#
loop_
_entity.id
_entity.type
_entity.pdbx_description
1 polymer ?
#
loop_
_entity_poly.entity_id
_entity_poly.type
_entity_poly.pdbx_seq_one_letter_code
_entity_poly.pdbx_strand_id
1 'polypeptide(L)'
;MRRIDLTMNEQKKYEVIKRLVDEGGNKDRAALNLGITKRQVNRLIKAYKEKGKAAFSHGNKGRKPANTIPDNIRKDVITLYNNK
;
A
#
# COMPACT_ATOMS: atom_id res chain seq x y z
N MET A 1 -18.00 5.66 1.52
CA MET A 1 -16.88 4.81 1.07
C MET A 1 -15.65 5.18 1.89
N ARG A 2 -14.95 4.24 2.55
CA ARG A 2 -13.75 4.55 3.36
C ARG A 2 -12.64 5.11 2.45
N ARG A 3 -11.97 6.19 2.87
CA ARG A 3 -10.86 6.79 2.10
C ARG A 3 -9.70 5.80 2.04
N ILE A 4 -9.23 5.47 0.84
CA ILE A 4 -8.05 4.63 0.62
C ILE A 4 -6.85 5.55 0.41
N ASP A 5 -6.06 5.68 1.48
CA ASP A 5 -4.85 6.48 1.49
C ASP A 5 -3.68 5.62 1.05
N LEU A 6 -3.09 5.98 -0.09
CA LEU A 6 -1.91 5.32 -0.64
C LEU A 6 -0.68 6.19 -0.36
N THR A 7 0.44 5.57 -0.02
CA THR A 7 1.75 6.23 -0.04
C THR A 7 2.11 6.61 -1.48
N MET A 8 3.08 7.49 -1.68
CA MET A 8 3.49 7.93 -3.02
C MET A 8 3.83 6.76 -3.95
N ASN A 9 4.53 5.73 -3.45
CA ASN A 9 4.89 4.55 -4.23
C ASN A 9 3.69 3.66 -4.55
N GLU A 10 2.76 3.50 -3.61
CA GLU A 10 1.51 2.75 -3.82
C GLU A 10 0.62 3.46 -4.86
N GLN A 11 0.53 4.80 -4.76
CA GLN A 11 -0.23 5.64 -5.68
C GLN A 11 0.35 5.58 -7.10
N LYS A 12 1.68 5.67 -7.26
CA LYS A 12 2.35 5.51 -8.56
C LYS A 12 2.01 4.17 -9.22
N LYS A 13 2.07 3.07 -8.45
CA LYS A 13 1.69 1.74 -8.95
C LYS A 13 0.22 1.68 -9.37
N TYR A 14 -0.66 2.24 -8.55
CA TYR A 14 -2.08 2.31 -8.85
C TYR A 14 -2.35 3.06 -10.16
N GLU A 15 -1.79 4.25 -10.33
CA GLU A 15 -2.04 5.10 -11.51
C GLU A 15 -1.54 4.45 -12.80
N VAL A 16 -0.33 3.86 -12.78
CA VAL A 16 0.21 3.17 -13.96
C VAL A 16 -0.65 1.98 -14.35
N ILE A 17 -1.10 1.18 -13.37
CA ILE A 17 -1.91 -0.02 -13.65
C ILE A 17 -3.34 0.36 -14.03
N LYS A 18 -3.94 1.36 -13.38
CA LYS A 18 -5.25 1.91 -13.74
C LYS A 18 -5.23 2.37 -15.20
N ARG A 19 -4.27 3.22 -15.56
CA ARG A 19 -4.13 3.71 -16.94
C ARG A 19 -3.95 2.57 -17.94
N LEU A 20 -3.08 1.61 -17.61
CA LEU A 20 -2.83 0.45 -18.44
C LEU A 20 -4.11 -0.36 -18.73
N VAL A 21 -4.98 -0.52 -17.74
CA VAL A 21 -6.22 -1.28 -17.85
C VAL A 21 -7.33 -0.48 -18.53
N ASP A 22 -7.48 0.80 -18.20
CA ASP A 22 -8.56 1.67 -18.70
C ASP A 22 -8.33 2.06 -20.18
N GLU A 23 -7.07 2.31 -20.58
CA GLU A 23 -6.71 2.79 -21.92
C GLU A 23 -6.16 1.69 -22.85
N GLY A 24 -5.99 0.45 -22.35
CA GLY A 24 -5.48 -0.66 -23.17
C GLY A 24 -4.00 -0.55 -23.55
N GLY A 25 -3.14 -0.10 -22.62
CA GLY A 25 -1.74 0.18 -22.89
C GLY A 25 -0.80 -1.04 -22.95
N ASN A 26 0.48 -0.78 -23.25
CA ASN A 26 1.53 -1.82 -23.33
C ASN A 26 2.07 -2.24 -21.94
N LYS A 27 1.96 -3.53 -21.62
CA LYS A 27 2.40 -4.12 -20.35
C LYS A 27 3.92 -4.04 -20.12
N ASP A 28 4.72 -4.12 -21.18
CA ASP A 28 6.19 -4.07 -21.10
C ASP A 28 6.66 -2.65 -20.78
N ARG A 29 5.98 -1.63 -21.33
CA ARG A 29 6.20 -0.23 -20.95
C ARG A 29 5.84 0.04 -19.49
N ALA A 30 4.73 -0.52 -19.01
CA ALA A 30 4.34 -0.41 -17.60
C ALA A 30 5.36 -1.09 -16.67
N ALA A 31 5.88 -2.25 -17.07
CA ALA A 31 6.94 -2.96 -16.36
C ALA A 31 8.20 -2.11 -16.23
N LEU A 32 8.66 -1.51 -17.34
CA LEU A 32 9.80 -0.60 -17.36
C LEU A 32 9.59 0.64 -16.47
N ASN A 33 8.44 1.31 -16.59
CA ASN A 33 8.10 2.51 -15.82
C ASN A 33 8.08 2.26 -14.30
N LEU A 34 7.67 1.06 -13.89
CA LEU A 34 7.58 0.66 -12.49
C LEU A 34 8.84 -0.05 -11.99
N GLY A 35 9.79 -0.38 -12.86
CA GLY A 35 10.99 -1.16 -12.51
C GLY A 35 10.65 -2.56 -11.99
N ILE A 36 9.60 -3.19 -12.51
CA ILE A 36 9.13 -4.53 -12.09
C ILE A 36 9.00 -5.46 -13.29
N THR A 37 8.88 -6.76 -13.01
CA THR A 37 8.69 -7.76 -14.07
C THR A 37 7.29 -7.70 -14.68
N LYS A 38 7.16 -8.15 -15.94
CA LYS A 38 5.86 -8.34 -16.61
C LYS A 38 4.90 -9.22 -15.80
N ARG A 39 5.42 -10.24 -15.11
CA ARG A 39 4.64 -11.10 -14.19
C ARG A 39 4.03 -10.27 -13.05
N GLN A 40 4.78 -9.37 -12.43
CA GLN A 40 4.27 -8.50 -11.38
C GLN A 40 3.21 -7.53 -11.92
N VAL A 41 3.39 -6.97 -13.13
CA VAL A 41 2.36 -6.17 -13.80
C VAL A 41 1.06 -6.98 -13.95
N ASN A 42 1.11 -8.20 -14.48
CA ASN A 42 -0.07 -9.05 -14.60
C ASN A 42 -0.75 -9.35 -13.25
N ARG A 43 0.03 -9.57 -12.18
CA ARG A 43 -0.52 -9.74 -10.82
C ARG A 43 -1.23 -8.48 -10.32
N LEU A 44 -0.67 -7.30 -10.57
CA LEU A 44 -1.28 -6.03 -10.20
C LEU A 44 -2.56 -5.75 -11.00
N ILE A 45 -2.59 -6.08 -12.31
CA ILE A 45 -3.81 -5.99 -13.12
C ILE A 45 -4.91 -6.88 -12.53
N LYS A 46 -4.59 -8.14 -12.20
CA LYS A 46 -5.56 -9.07 -11.58
C LYS A 46 -6.10 -8.49 -10.26
N ALA A 47 -5.20 -8.03 -9.38
CA ALA A 47 -5.59 -7.45 -8.11
C ALA A 47 -6.43 -6.17 -8.26
N TYR A 48 -6.11 -5.32 -9.25
CA TYR A 48 -6.89 -4.12 -9.57
C TYR A 48 -8.31 -4.46 -10.03
N LYS A 49 -8.47 -5.48 -10.88
CA LYS A 49 -9.80 -5.94 -11.31
C LYS A 49 -10.64 -6.49 -10.15
N GLU A 50 -10.02 -7.15 -9.18
CA GLU A 50 -10.72 -7.73 -8.03
C GLU A 50 -11.04 -6.72 -6.92
N LYS A 51 -10.12 -5.80 -6.62
CA LYS A 51 -10.17 -4.94 -5.42
C LYS A 51 -10.06 -3.44 -5.71
N GLY A 52 -9.92 -3.04 -6.97
CA GLY A 52 -9.74 -1.65 -7.38
C GLY A 52 -8.53 -1.00 -6.71
N LYS A 53 -8.69 0.26 -6.27
CA LYS A 53 -7.63 1.04 -5.59
C LYS A 53 -7.11 0.36 -4.30
N ALA A 54 -7.94 -0.43 -3.62
CA ALA A 54 -7.57 -1.08 -2.37
C ALA A 54 -6.46 -2.13 -2.55
N ALA A 55 -6.31 -2.69 -3.75
CA ALA A 55 -5.27 -3.66 -4.10
C ALA A 55 -3.84 -3.15 -3.86
N PHE A 56 -3.65 -1.84 -3.88
CA PHE A 56 -2.33 -1.19 -3.81
C PHE A 56 -1.97 -0.74 -2.40
N SER A 57 -2.91 -0.78 -1.45
CA SER A 57 -2.58 -0.55 -0.04
C SER A 57 -1.82 -1.75 0.51
N HIS A 58 -0.73 -1.51 1.23
CA HIS A 58 -0.02 -2.57 1.93
C HIS A 58 -0.96 -3.29 2.91
N GLY A 59 -0.99 -4.63 2.88
CA GLY A 59 -1.78 -5.44 3.82
C GLY A 59 -1.44 -5.26 5.31
N ASN A 60 -0.24 -4.77 5.65
CA ASN A 60 0.14 -4.45 7.02
C ASN A 60 -0.23 -3.01 7.43
N LYS A 61 -0.81 -2.21 6.52
CA LYS A 61 -1.15 -0.81 6.81
C LYS A 61 -2.23 -0.75 7.87
N GLY A 62 -1.91 -0.12 9.01
CA GLY A 62 -2.79 -0.04 10.17
C GLY A 62 -2.88 -1.31 11.01
N ARG A 63 -2.14 -2.38 10.67
CA ARG A 63 -2.10 -3.61 11.48
C ARG A 63 -1.16 -3.42 12.66
N LYS A 64 -1.67 -3.58 13.88
CA LYS A 64 -0.85 -3.70 15.10
C LYS A 64 -0.36 -5.16 15.22
N PRO A 65 0.96 -5.43 15.29
CA PRO A 65 1.49 -6.76 15.60
C PRO A 65 0.98 -7.31 16.94
N ALA A 66 1.01 -8.63 17.13
CA ALA A 66 0.57 -9.27 18.38
C ALA A 66 1.40 -8.83 19.60
N ASN A 67 2.67 -8.46 19.39
CA ASN A 67 3.58 -7.97 20.41
C ASN A 67 3.58 -6.43 20.54
N THR A 68 2.52 -5.74 20.08
CA THR A 68 2.42 -4.28 20.24
C THR A 68 2.31 -3.94 21.72
N ILE A 69 3.22 -3.10 22.22
CA ILE A 69 3.16 -2.58 23.59
C ILE A 69 1.83 -1.84 23.78
N PRO A 70 1.04 -2.20 24.81
CA PRO A 70 -0.22 -1.53 25.12
C PRO A 70 -0.06 -0.03 25.33
N ASP A 71 -1.08 0.74 24.94
CA ASP A 71 -1.01 2.20 24.95
C ASP A 71 -0.93 2.78 26.39
N ASN A 72 -1.42 2.06 27.40
CA ASN A 72 -1.25 2.43 28.81
C ASN A 72 0.23 2.36 29.24
N ILE A 73 0.90 1.22 28.98
CA ILE A 73 2.32 1.03 29.33
C ILE A 73 3.19 2.08 28.65
N ARG A 74 2.88 2.44 27.39
CA ARG A 74 3.58 3.52 26.69
C ARG A 74 3.43 4.87 27.40
N LYS A 75 2.22 5.21 27.86
CA LYS A 75 1.94 6.46 28.59
C LYS A 75 2.63 6.49 29.95
N ASP A 76 2.66 5.35 30.65
CA ASP A 76 3.31 5.23 31.95
C ASP A 76 4.81 5.49 31.84
N VAL A 77 5.47 4.90 30.83
CA VAL A 77 6.90 5.13 30.58
C VAL A 77 7.20 6.60 30.28
N ILE A 78 6.39 7.27 29.46
CA ILE A 78 6.56 8.69 29.15
C ILE A 78 6.38 9.55 30.41
N THR A 79 5.35 9.26 31.20
CA THR A 79 5.07 9.96 32.47
C THR A 79 6.23 9.82 33.44
N LEU A 80 6.76 8.61 33.62
CA LEU A 80 7.92 8.35 34.47
C LEU A 80 9.19 9.07 34.00
N TYR A 81 9.40 9.19 32.68
CA TYR A 81 10.53 9.92 32.12
C TYR A 81 10.42 11.43 32.36
N ASN A 82 9.23 12.01 32.18
CA ASN A 82 9.02 13.45 32.31
C ASN A 82 8.98 13.96 33.76
N ASN A 83 8.62 13.10 34.72
CA ASN A 83 8.51 13.44 36.14
C ASN A 83 9.80 13.15 36.92
N LYS A 84 10.93 13.02 36.23
CA LYS A 84 12.25 12.70 36.77
C LYS A 84 13.22 13.83 36.48
#